data_AF-A0A0S7Z2P6-F1
#
_entry.id   AF-A0A0S7Z2P6-F1
#
_cell.length_a   1.000
_cell.length_b   1.000
_cell.length_c   1.000
_cell.angle_alpha   90.00
_cell.angle_beta   90.00
_cell.angle_gamma   90.00
#
_symmetry.space_group_name_H-M   'P 1'
#
loop_
_entity.id
_entity.type
_entity.pdbx_description
1 polymer ?
#
loop_
_entity_poly.entity_id
_entity_poly.type
_entity_poly.pdbx_seq_one_letter_code
_entity_poly.pdbx_strand_id
1 'polypeptide(L)'
;MMLSPGNLEVKALPKDIIFIFDTSGSMRGEKIRHEKDALRFCITHLGKEDRFNIIQFATTVNSYSTSLVPVNEETVDEALSFIDSFTARGGTNINDALVRGVVMLDGADSVWADPVRMVVFLTDGEPTVGQTKMSTILKNVTLTNSGKARIFVFGVGHDVNTHLLDRLASQHRGISEYLAPDEEIDVRVSGFYRKINEPILSEPHLDFGRIHVSDLYPAQLPDLFRGTQLLLAGRYQNGGEASITLSGHINGEEKRLHYTGRFKSEEEENDFLPRLWATRKIGYLMSEIRFGGEDEELVDEVIQLSKEYGIITPYTSFLILEKDADFEHWGISQSAAPEMRSEGERYRSAIRETIGEEAVSAAADIISMKTSNVVRDSHIPAVKHAHDKTFYLRDGIWVDGKYREGMKMERIAYLSKRFFRLLETEPELARYLAVAKNIIVVVGTHCYRITE
;
A
#
# COMPACT_ATOMS: atom_id res chain seq x y z
N MET A 1 7.79 -7.83 -11.33
CA MET A 1 9.21 -7.45 -11.44
C MET A 1 9.72 -7.05 -10.07
N MET A 2 10.90 -7.52 -9.66
CA MET A 2 11.55 -7.09 -8.42
C MET A 2 12.73 -6.20 -8.77
N LEU A 3 12.71 -4.96 -8.30
CA LEU A 3 13.82 -4.03 -8.38
C LEU A 3 14.52 -4.02 -7.03
N SER A 4 15.70 -4.63 -7.00
CA SER A 4 16.65 -4.45 -5.91
C SER A 4 17.80 -3.60 -6.44
N PRO A 5 18.24 -2.58 -5.70
CA PRO A 5 19.42 -1.81 -6.08
C PRO A 5 20.74 -2.59 -6.06
N GLY A 6 20.70 -3.89 -5.73
CA GLY A 6 21.85 -4.77 -5.58
C GLY A 6 22.91 -4.53 -6.66
N ASN A 7 24.06 -4.02 -6.21
CA ASN A 7 25.28 -3.68 -6.95
C ASN A 7 25.38 -2.27 -7.55
N LEU A 8 24.45 -1.35 -7.28
CA LEU A 8 24.75 0.07 -7.47
C LEU A 8 25.78 0.51 -6.42
N GLU A 9 27.06 0.54 -6.79
CA GLU A 9 28.16 1.22 -6.06
C GLU A 9 27.98 2.74 -6.10
N VAL A 10 26.78 3.21 -5.77
CA VAL A 10 26.40 4.61 -5.77
C VAL A 10 26.39 5.07 -4.33
N LYS A 11 27.12 6.14 -4.02
CA LYS A 11 27.07 6.80 -2.70
C LYS A 11 25.63 7.26 -2.43
N ALA A 12 25.14 7.10 -1.19
CA ALA A 12 23.83 7.62 -0.82
C ALA A 12 23.73 9.11 -1.14
N LEU A 13 22.57 9.54 -1.63
CA LEU A 13 22.31 10.95 -1.94
C LEU A 13 22.18 11.72 -0.62
N PRO A 14 22.79 12.91 -0.51
CA PRO A 14 22.52 13.81 0.59
C PRO A 14 21.04 14.20 0.58
N LYS A 15 20.45 14.32 1.77
CA LYS A 15 19.03 14.69 1.92
C LYS A 15 18.84 15.92 2.78
N ASP A 16 17.81 16.67 2.43
CA ASP A 16 17.26 17.74 3.24
C ASP A 16 16.00 17.20 3.91
N ILE A 17 15.99 17.10 5.23
CA ILE A 17 14.90 16.46 5.96
C ILE A 17 14.34 17.34 7.08
N ILE A 18 13.03 17.51 7.10
CA ILE A 18 12.33 18.19 8.20
C ILE A 18 11.46 17.20 8.96
N PHE A 19 11.66 17.21 10.27
CA PHE A 19 10.92 16.44 11.24
C PHE A 19 9.79 17.32 11.80
N ILE A 20 8.53 16.99 11.52
CA ILE A 20 7.35 17.76 11.97
C ILE A 20 6.53 16.92 12.95
N PHE A 21 6.50 17.35 14.21
CA PHE A 21 6.03 16.52 15.33
C PHE A 21 4.95 17.24 16.15
N ASP A 22 3.91 16.49 16.47
CA ASP A 22 2.73 16.97 17.18
C ASP A 22 2.99 16.96 18.68
N THR A 23 2.70 18.07 19.34
CA THR A 23 2.84 18.21 20.79
C THR A 23 1.57 18.79 21.40
N SER A 24 0.44 18.55 20.75
CA SER A 24 -0.88 18.90 21.24
C SER A 24 -1.20 18.20 22.56
N GLY A 25 -2.30 18.61 23.19
CA GLY A 25 -2.70 18.07 24.50
C GLY A 25 -2.97 16.56 24.51
N SER A 26 -3.33 15.97 23.37
CA SER A 26 -3.58 14.52 23.22
C SER A 26 -2.31 13.69 23.36
N MET A 27 -1.14 14.26 23.05
CA MET A 27 0.16 13.57 23.13
C MET A 27 0.69 13.36 24.56
N ARG A 28 -0.05 13.75 25.59
CA ARG A 28 0.37 13.61 27.00
C ARG A 28 0.63 12.14 27.39
N GLY A 29 1.45 11.97 28.43
CA GLY A 29 1.79 10.64 28.96
C GLY A 29 2.90 9.98 28.15
N GLU A 30 2.73 8.70 27.83
CA GLU A 30 3.76 7.91 27.15
C GLU A 30 3.94 8.32 25.68
N LYS A 31 2.91 8.81 24.99
CA LYS A 31 2.98 9.16 23.55
C LYS A 31 4.09 10.17 23.25
N ILE A 32 4.12 11.31 23.96
CA ILE A 32 5.19 12.31 23.83
C ILE A 32 6.57 11.76 24.22
N ARG A 33 6.64 10.78 25.14
CA ARG A 33 7.93 10.16 25.50
C ARG A 33 8.45 9.32 24.34
N HIS A 34 7.64 8.41 23.82
CA HIS A 34 8.00 7.57 22.66
C HIS A 34 8.31 8.41 21.41
N GLU A 35 7.56 9.48 21.19
CA GLU A 35 7.81 10.40 20.08
C GLU A 35 9.16 11.12 20.20
N LYS A 36 9.52 11.60 21.41
CA LYS A 36 10.85 12.16 21.66
C LYS A 36 11.93 11.11 21.40
N ASP A 37 11.75 9.88 21.87
CA ASP A 37 12.72 8.80 21.69
C ASP A 37 12.91 8.46 20.20
N ALA A 38 11.82 8.41 19.43
CA ALA A 38 11.83 8.26 17.97
C ALA A 38 12.60 9.37 17.28
N LEU A 39 12.34 10.63 17.66
CA LEU A 39 12.98 11.79 17.05
C LEU A 39 14.47 11.85 17.39
N ARG A 40 14.86 11.54 18.64
CA ARG A 40 16.28 11.42 19.01
C ARG A 40 16.97 10.38 18.14
N PHE A 41 16.37 9.21 17.95
CA PHE A 41 16.92 8.19 17.06
C PHE A 41 17.13 8.74 15.64
N CYS A 42 16.13 9.39 15.07
CA CYS A 42 16.24 9.97 13.73
C CYS A 42 17.40 10.97 13.63
N ILE A 43 17.49 11.92 14.57
CA ILE A 43 18.54 12.95 14.57
C ILE A 43 19.94 12.34 14.70
N THR A 44 20.12 11.37 15.59
CA THR A 44 21.44 10.74 15.79
C THR A 44 21.85 9.78 14.66
N HIS A 45 20.94 9.45 13.74
CA HIS A 45 21.19 8.57 12.59
C HIS A 45 21.17 9.32 11.25
N LEU A 46 21.17 10.65 11.26
CA LEU A 46 21.37 11.46 10.05
C LEU A 46 22.79 11.25 9.49
N GLY A 47 22.91 11.29 8.17
CA GLY A 47 24.18 11.27 7.47
C GLY A 47 24.92 12.59 7.61
N LYS A 48 26.25 12.55 7.57
CA LYS A 48 27.11 13.74 7.75
C LYS A 48 26.94 14.83 6.68
N GLU A 49 26.43 14.47 5.51
CA GLU A 49 26.19 15.39 4.39
C GLU A 49 24.73 15.87 4.33
N ASP A 50 23.88 15.38 5.24
CA ASP A 50 22.49 15.78 5.31
C ASP A 50 22.34 17.16 5.96
N ARG A 51 21.18 17.76 5.72
CA ARG A 51 20.71 18.93 6.46
C ARG A 51 19.34 18.66 7.03
N PHE A 52 19.09 19.22 8.20
CA PHE A 52 17.84 18.97 8.88
C PHE A 52 17.26 20.18 9.58
N ASN A 53 16.00 20.08 9.96
CA ASN A 53 15.38 20.93 10.98
C ASN A 53 14.25 20.16 11.67
N ILE A 54 13.80 20.68 12.81
CA ILE A 54 12.70 20.14 13.60
C ILE A 54 11.63 21.21 13.73
N ILE A 55 10.39 20.84 13.48
CA ILE A 55 9.21 21.68 13.68
C ILE A 55 8.32 20.99 14.70
N GLN A 56 8.20 21.61 15.86
CA GLN A 56 7.23 21.25 16.88
C GLN A 56 5.95 22.05 16.62
N PHE A 57 4.80 21.39 16.62
CA PHE A 57 3.53 22.09 16.49
C PHE A 57 2.50 21.66 17.54
N ALA A 58 1.67 22.62 17.91
CA ALA A 58 0.45 22.44 18.68
C ALA A 58 -0.50 23.59 18.28
N THR A 59 -0.93 24.43 19.23
CA THR A 59 -1.59 25.72 18.90
C THR A 59 -0.65 26.64 18.11
N THR A 60 0.63 26.63 18.46
CA THR A 60 1.69 27.39 17.79
C THR A 60 2.65 26.45 17.08
N VAL A 61 3.25 26.93 15.99
CA VAL A 61 4.28 26.21 15.23
C VAL A 61 5.64 26.83 15.54
N ASN A 62 6.55 26.05 16.12
CA ASN A 62 7.89 26.48 16.48
C ASN A 62 8.93 25.60 15.77
N SER A 63 9.98 26.21 15.25
CA SER A 63 11.07 25.51 14.59
C SER A 63 12.31 25.58 15.46
N TYR A 64 13.11 24.52 15.49
CA TYR A 64 14.41 24.50 16.17
C TYR A 64 15.31 25.61 15.61
N SER A 65 15.41 25.70 14.29
CA SER A 65 16.15 26.74 13.58
C SER A 65 15.25 27.48 12.56
N THR A 66 15.69 28.65 12.11
CA THR A 66 15.00 29.42 11.05
C THR A 66 15.23 28.86 9.64
N SER A 67 16.28 28.05 9.45
CA SER A 67 16.62 27.39 8.19
C SER A 67 17.14 25.97 8.46
N LEU A 68 17.32 25.18 7.40
CA LEU A 68 18.03 23.89 7.51
C LEU A 68 19.44 24.10 8.07
N VAL A 69 19.88 23.21 8.94
CA VAL A 69 21.23 23.20 9.52
C VAL A 69 22.00 21.95 9.08
N PRO A 70 23.34 22.01 8.95
CA PRO A 70 24.14 20.83 8.68
C PRO A 70 24.18 19.89 9.89
N VAL A 71 24.48 18.61 9.66
CA VAL A 71 24.68 17.63 10.73
C VAL A 71 26.10 17.72 11.28
N ASN A 72 26.25 18.19 12.53
CA ASN A 72 27.49 18.17 13.29
C ASN A 72 27.19 18.02 14.80
N GLU A 73 28.22 17.88 15.64
CA GLU A 73 28.05 17.66 17.09
C GLU A 73 27.25 18.78 17.76
N GLU A 74 27.55 20.05 17.46
CA GLU A 74 26.88 21.22 18.03
C GLU A 74 25.38 21.26 17.65
N THR A 75 25.07 21.12 16.35
CA THR A 75 23.67 21.18 15.89
C THR A 75 22.85 19.98 16.34
N VAL A 76 23.48 18.80 16.48
CA VAL A 76 22.83 17.62 17.04
C VAL A 76 22.52 17.82 18.53
N ASP A 77 23.48 18.28 19.34
CA ASP A 77 23.28 18.48 20.78
C ASP A 77 22.22 19.56 21.07
N GLU A 78 22.22 20.65 20.29
CA GLU A 78 21.18 21.68 20.37
C GLU A 78 19.80 21.16 19.96
N ALA A 79 19.72 20.36 18.89
CA ALA A 79 18.48 19.74 18.45
C ALA A 79 17.92 18.76 19.51
N LEU A 80 18.78 17.97 20.14
CA LEU A 80 18.40 17.09 21.26
C LEU A 80 17.86 17.88 22.45
N SER A 81 18.50 19.01 22.78
CA SER A 81 18.02 19.91 23.83
C SER A 81 16.66 20.54 23.49
N PHE A 82 16.42 20.88 22.22
CA PHE A 82 15.13 21.34 21.74
C PHE A 82 14.04 20.26 21.89
N ILE A 83 14.34 19.01 21.53
CA ILE A 83 13.43 17.86 21.69
C ILE A 83 13.09 17.64 23.17
N ASP A 84 14.08 17.71 24.05
CA ASP A 84 13.91 17.54 25.50
C ASP A 84 12.90 18.55 26.07
N SER A 85 12.88 19.76 25.51
CA SER A 85 11.98 20.83 25.93
C SER A 85 10.49 20.63 25.58
N PHE A 86 10.13 19.65 24.73
CA PHE A 86 8.74 19.52 24.29
C PHE A 86 7.79 19.17 25.43
N THR A 87 6.63 19.82 25.43
CA THR A 87 5.55 19.58 26.39
C THR A 87 4.24 19.45 25.66
N ALA A 88 3.49 18.37 25.93
CA ALA A 88 2.20 18.09 25.30
C ALA A 88 1.08 19.01 25.81
N ARG A 89 0.74 20.06 25.04
CA ARG A 89 -0.28 21.06 25.38
C ARG A 89 -0.78 21.83 24.15
N GLY A 90 -2.01 22.31 24.22
CA GLY A 90 -2.63 23.12 23.17
C GLY A 90 -3.44 22.29 22.18
N GLY A 91 -3.86 22.93 21.09
CA GLY A 91 -4.53 22.28 19.96
C GLY A 91 -3.53 21.81 18.90
N THR A 92 -3.99 21.67 17.67
CA THR A 92 -3.27 20.94 16.60
C THR A 92 -3.33 21.75 15.29
N ASN A 93 -2.26 22.48 14.96
CA ASN A 93 -2.16 23.32 13.75
C ASN A 93 -1.36 22.63 12.63
N ILE A 94 -1.97 21.62 12.01
CA ILE A 94 -1.34 20.81 10.95
C ILE A 94 -0.98 21.66 9.72
N ASN A 95 -1.87 22.56 9.29
CA ASN A 95 -1.68 23.35 8.08
C ASN A 95 -0.38 24.17 8.13
N ASP A 96 -0.21 24.95 9.19
CA ASP A 96 0.90 25.89 9.27
C ASP A 96 2.22 25.14 9.51
N ALA A 97 2.17 24.00 10.21
CA ALA A 97 3.31 23.14 10.42
C ALA A 97 3.84 22.55 9.10
N LEU A 98 2.95 21.93 8.31
CA LEU A 98 3.31 21.36 7.01
C LEU A 98 3.76 22.43 6.01
N VAL A 99 3.01 23.54 5.89
CA VAL A 99 3.38 24.66 5.00
C VAL A 99 4.74 25.22 5.38
N ARG A 100 5.03 25.43 6.68
CA ARG A 100 6.34 25.91 7.12
C ARG A 100 7.46 24.94 6.75
N GLY A 101 7.24 23.63 6.93
CA GLY A 101 8.21 22.61 6.57
C GLY A 101 8.53 22.62 5.07
N VAL A 102 7.52 22.52 4.21
CA VAL A 102 7.75 22.47 2.76
C VAL A 102 8.35 23.77 2.22
N VAL A 103 7.90 24.94 2.70
CA VAL A 103 8.49 26.24 2.30
C VAL A 103 9.96 26.34 2.71
N MET A 104 10.33 25.82 3.88
CA MET A 104 11.72 25.83 4.34
C MET A 104 12.60 24.92 3.48
N LEU A 105 12.09 23.77 3.03
CA LEU A 105 12.81 22.88 2.11
C LEU A 105 12.97 23.49 0.72
N ASP A 106 11.93 24.17 0.22
CA ASP A 106 11.91 24.80 -1.10
C ASP A 106 12.82 26.02 -1.20
N GLY A 107 12.86 26.84 -0.15
CA GLY A 107 13.69 28.04 -0.08
C GLY A 107 15.15 27.78 0.31
N ALA A 108 15.54 26.53 0.55
CA ALA A 108 16.90 26.22 0.97
C ALA A 108 17.86 26.23 -0.22
N ASP A 109 18.80 27.19 -0.21
CA ASP A 109 19.97 27.15 -1.08
C ASP A 109 20.76 25.88 -0.79
N SER A 110 20.80 24.96 -1.75
CA SER A 110 21.52 23.70 -1.63
C SER A 110 22.84 23.77 -2.37
N VAL A 111 23.92 23.29 -1.73
CA VAL A 111 25.20 23.04 -2.42
C VAL A 111 25.06 21.90 -3.43
N TRP A 112 24.10 21.00 -3.19
CA TRP A 112 23.75 19.91 -4.10
C TRP A 112 22.76 20.40 -5.14
N ALA A 113 23.00 20.07 -6.41
CA ALA A 113 22.16 20.52 -7.52
C ALA A 113 20.70 20.07 -7.40
N ASP A 114 20.45 18.91 -6.78
CA ASP A 114 19.11 18.35 -6.56
C ASP A 114 19.10 17.41 -5.34
N PRO A 115 19.03 17.94 -4.09
CA PRO A 115 18.99 17.11 -2.89
C PRO A 115 17.62 16.43 -2.77
N VAL A 116 17.60 15.22 -2.19
CA VAL A 116 16.33 14.57 -1.88
C VAL A 116 15.70 15.29 -0.69
N ARG A 117 14.56 15.94 -0.91
CA ARG A 117 13.81 16.67 0.12
C ARG A 117 12.77 15.77 0.77
N MET A 118 12.71 15.73 2.09
CA MET A 118 11.80 14.87 2.85
C MET A 118 11.17 15.62 4.03
N VAL A 119 9.91 15.30 4.29
CA VAL A 119 9.20 15.63 5.51
C VAL A 119 8.81 14.31 6.18
N VAL A 120 9.12 14.19 7.46
CA VAL A 120 8.57 13.15 8.33
C VAL A 120 7.58 13.83 9.26
N PHE A 121 6.30 13.57 9.05
CA PHE A 121 5.18 14.18 9.77
C PHE A 121 4.53 13.17 10.69
N LEU A 122 4.40 13.50 11.98
CA LEU A 122 3.78 12.65 12.99
C LEU A 122 2.68 13.41 13.74
N THR A 123 1.53 12.77 13.94
CA THR A 123 0.39 13.34 14.68
C THR A 123 -0.49 12.24 15.28
N ASP A 124 -1.14 12.54 16.40
CA ASP A 124 -2.16 11.67 17.01
C ASP A 124 -3.58 12.23 16.93
N GLY A 125 -3.76 13.33 16.18
CA GLY A 125 -4.96 14.13 16.25
C GLY A 125 -5.39 14.76 14.93
N GLU A 126 -6.57 15.36 14.99
CA GLU A 126 -7.14 16.16 13.91
C GLU A 126 -6.68 17.62 13.96
N PRO A 127 -6.70 18.34 12.83
CA PRO A 127 -6.44 19.78 12.85
C PRO A 127 -7.55 20.52 13.60
N THR A 128 -7.19 21.19 14.70
CA THR A 128 -8.11 21.93 15.59
C THR A 128 -7.83 23.42 15.66
N VAL A 129 -6.65 23.86 15.19
CA VAL A 129 -6.20 25.26 15.21
C VAL A 129 -5.77 25.68 13.81
N GLY A 130 -6.01 26.94 13.45
CA GLY A 130 -5.66 27.48 12.14
C GLY A 130 -6.63 26.99 11.06
N GLN A 131 -6.10 26.56 9.91
CA GLN A 131 -6.91 25.94 8.87
C GLN A 131 -7.18 24.48 9.19
N THR A 132 -8.45 24.11 9.30
CA THR A 132 -8.90 22.76 9.68
C THR A 132 -9.56 21.99 8.54
N LYS A 133 -9.91 22.65 7.42
CA LYS A 133 -10.55 21.99 6.28
C LYS A 133 -9.52 21.17 5.49
N MET A 134 -9.66 19.84 5.51
CA MET A 134 -8.79 18.89 4.80
C MET A 134 -8.47 19.32 3.36
N SER A 135 -9.47 19.65 2.54
CA SER A 135 -9.27 20.04 1.14
C SER A 135 -8.41 21.30 0.98
N THR A 136 -8.49 22.22 1.93
CA THR A 136 -7.68 23.45 1.92
C THR A 136 -6.26 23.17 2.42
N ILE A 137 -6.10 22.31 3.44
CA ILE A 137 -4.77 21.87 3.91
C ILE A 137 -4.01 21.19 2.77
N LEU A 138 -4.63 20.19 2.12
CA LEU A 138 -4.03 19.48 0.98
C LEU A 138 -3.64 20.45 -0.13
N LYS A 139 -4.56 21.35 -0.52
CA LYS A 139 -4.29 22.37 -1.54
C LYS A 139 -3.12 23.27 -1.16
N ASN A 140 -3.07 23.77 0.07
CA ASN A 140 -2.01 24.64 0.54
C ASN A 140 -0.66 23.94 0.46
N VAL A 141 -0.56 22.72 1.02
CA VAL A 141 0.67 21.92 1.00
C VAL A 141 1.13 21.66 -0.43
N THR A 142 0.24 21.20 -1.32
CA THR A 142 0.57 20.94 -2.73
C THR A 142 1.04 22.20 -3.46
N LEU A 143 0.39 23.35 -3.27
CA LEU A 143 0.80 24.60 -3.91
C LEU A 143 2.16 25.09 -3.41
N THR A 144 2.48 24.86 -2.13
CA THR A 144 3.74 25.29 -1.53
C THR A 144 4.87 24.30 -1.67
N ASN A 145 4.61 23.04 -2.03
CA ASN A 145 5.61 21.99 -2.19
C ASN A 145 6.16 21.93 -3.63
N SER A 146 6.67 23.05 -4.11
CA SER A 146 7.21 23.20 -5.47
C SER A 146 8.53 22.44 -5.66
N GLY A 147 9.31 22.27 -4.59
CA GLY A 147 10.55 21.50 -4.55
C GLY A 147 10.34 19.99 -4.47
N LYS A 148 9.10 19.51 -4.60
CA LYS A 148 8.71 18.08 -4.63
C LYS A 148 9.23 17.28 -3.43
N ALA A 149 9.16 17.85 -2.24
CA ALA A 149 9.49 17.14 -1.01
C ALA A 149 8.60 15.91 -0.83
N ARG A 150 9.20 14.78 -0.45
CA ARG A 150 8.44 13.57 -0.07
C ARG A 150 7.82 13.78 1.29
N ILE A 151 6.54 13.48 1.47
CA ILE A 151 5.87 13.63 2.78
C ILE A 151 5.51 12.25 3.33
N PHE A 152 6.29 11.78 4.30
CA PHE A 152 6.03 10.53 5.02
C PHE A 152 5.22 10.84 6.27
N VAL A 153 4.13 10.09 6.48
CA VAL A 153 3.11 10.43 7.47
C VAL A 153 2.93 9.29 8.45
N PHE A 154 2.87 9.63 9.73
CA PHE A 154 2.62 8.71 10.83
C PHE A 154 1.40 9.18 11.61
N GLY A 155 0.35 8.36 11.58
CA GLY A 155 -0.84 8.54 12.41
C GLY A 155 -0.75 7.66 13.65
N VAL A 156 -0.84 8.26 14.84
CA VAL A 156 -0.79 7.53 16.11
C VAL A 156 -2.17 7.47 16.76
N GLY A 157 -2.60 6.26 17.11
CA GLY A 157 -3.91 6.03 17.71
C GLY A 157 -5.06 6.17 16.70
N HIS A 158 -6.25 6.48 17.20
CA HIS A 158 -7.49 6.43 16.44
C HIS A 158 -8.12 7.80 16.17
N ASP A 159 -7.60 8.85 16.80
CA ASP A 159 -8.13 10.21 16.72
C ASP A 159 -7.54 11.02 15.55
N VAL A 160 -6.99 10.33 14.54
CA VAL A 160 -6.37 10.92 13.36
C VAL A 160 -7.33 10.97 12.17
N ASN A 161 -7.19 12.01 11.34
CA ASN A 161 -7.92 12.09 10.08
C ASN A 161 -7.18 11.29 8.98
N THR A 162 -7.51 10.01 8.86
CA THR A 162 -6.84 9.06 7.96
C THR A 162 -6.92 9.47 6.49
N HIS A 163 -8.01 10.12 6.06
CA HIS A 163 -8.14 10.61 4.68
C HIS A 163 -7.15 11.74 4.39
N LEU A 164 -7.02 12.70 5.30
CA LEU A 164 -6.04 13.78 5.20
C LEU A 164 -4.62 13.20 5.15
N LEU A 165 -4.28 12.31 6.09
CA LEU A 165 -2.95 11.73 6.22
C LEU A 165 -2.54 10.91 4.99
N ASP A 166 -3.42 10.05 4.49
CA ASP A 166 -3.12 9.25 3.30
C ASP A 166 -3.02 10.09 2.03
N ARG A 167 -3.90 11.09 1.86
CA ARG A 167 -3.83 12.02 0.72
C ARG A 167 -2.54 12.85 0.77
N LEU A 168 -2.13 13.31 1.95
CA LEU A 168 -0.85 14.02 2.13
C LEU A 168 0.32 13.15 1.67
N ALA A 169 0.37 11.89 2.08
CA ALA A 169 1.43 10.99 1.65
C ALA A 169 1.38 10.69 0.14
N SER A 170 0.21 10.28 -0.37
CA SER A 170 0.06 9.81 -1.74
C SER A 170 0.26 10.92 -2.78
N GLN A 171 -0.13 12.16 -2.47
CA GLN A 171 0.05 13.30 -3.39
C GLN A 171 1.51 13.76 -3.47
N HIS A 172 2.35 13.36 -2.52
CA HIS A 172 3.72 13.85 -2.38
C HIS A 172 4.73 12.70 -2.28
N ARG A 173 4.53 11.60 -3.04
CA ARG A 173 5.48 10.47 -3.16
C ARG A 173 5.94 9.83 -1.84
N GLY A 174 5.18 10.04 -0.78
CA GLY A 174 5.44 9.43 0.51
C GLY A 174 4.53 8.23 0.76
N ILE A 175 4.59 7.74 2.00
CA ILE A 175 3.69 6.70 2.50
C ILE A 175 3.13 7.14 3.84
N SER A 176 1.98 6.61 4.18
CA SER A 176 1.37 6.70 5.50
C SER A 176 1.54 5.39 6.27
N GLU A 177 1.73 5.51 7.57
CA GLU A 177 1.77 4.39 8.50
C GLU A 177 0.93 4.72 9.72
N TYR A 178 0.08 3.80 10.14
CA TYR A 178 -0.78 3.94 11.31
C TYR A 178 -0.29 3.05 12.43
N LEU A 179 -0.25 3.61 13.63
CA LEU A 179 0.19 2.93 14.83
C LEU A 179 -0.98 2.82 15.81
N ALA A 180 -1.21 1.63 16.35
CA ALA A 180 -2.17 1.46 17.42
C ALA A 180 -1.68 2.15 18.72
N PRO A 181 -2.57 2.53 19.66
CA PRO A 181 -2.19 3.23 20.88
C PRO A 181 -1.17 2.49 21.77
N ASP A 182 -1.10 1.16 21.65
CA ASP A 182 -0.21 0.27 22.39
C ASP A 182 1.08 -0.09 21.61
N GLU A 183 1.21 0.32 20.35
CA GLU A 183 2.43 0.13 19.58
C GLU A 183 3.52 1.15 19.94
N GLU A 184 4.76 0.68 20.00
CA GLU A 184 5.93 1.51 20.29
C GLU A 184 6.28 2.42 19.09
N ILE A 185 5.92 3.71 19.19
CA ILE A 185 6.14 4.72 18.15
C ILE A 185 7.61 4.77 17.72
N ASP A 186 8.52 4.70 18.70
CA ASP A 186 9.95 4.73 18.47
C ASP A 186 10.44 3.55 17.62
N VAL A 187 9.94 2.34 17.84
CA VAL A 187 10.32 1.16 17.05
C VAL A 187 9.87 1.31 15.59
N ARG A 188 8.63 1.72 15.37
CA ARG A 188 8.04 1.85 14.03
C ARG A 188 8.68 2.98 13.24
N VAL A 189 8.77 4.17 13.82
CA VAL A 189 9.39 5.35 13.17
C VAL A 189 10.88 5.10 12.91
N SER A 190 11.63 4.52 13.85
CA SER A 190 13.05 4.18 13.64
C SER A 190 13.25 3.09 12.58
N GLY A 191 12.37 2.10 12.55
CA GLY A 191 12.34 1.05 11.52
C GLY A 191 12.07 1.62 10.13
N PHE A 192 11.12 2.53 10.02
CA PHE A 192 10.82 3.24 8.78
C PHE A 192 11.97 4.16 8.36
N TYR A 193 12.50 4.97 9.28
CA TYR A 193 13.58 5.90 8.99
C TYR A 193 14.81 5.18 8.40
N ARG A 194 15.18 4.03 8.97
CA ARG A 194 16.25 3.18 8.40
C ARG A 194 16.01 2.78 6.94
N LYS A 195 14.76 2.58 6.52
CA LYS A 195 14.42 2.24 5.14
C LYS A 195 14.56 3.44 4.20
N ILE A 196 14.34 4.66 4.68
CA ILE A 196 14.40 5.87 3.85
C ILE A 196 15.70 6.68 4.00
N ASN A 197 16.58 6.29 4.93
CA ASN A 197 17.76 7.06 5.30
C ASN A 197 18.75 7.25 4.15
N GLU A 198 18.84 6.26 3.25
CA GLU A 198 19.82 6.25 2.17
C GLU A 198 19.14 6.20 0.80
N PRO A 199 18.62 7.34 0.30
CA PRO A 199 18.13 7.42 -1.07
C PRO A 199 19.28 7.21 -2.05
N ILE A 200 19.02 6.48 -3.13
CA ILE A 200 20.04 6.12 -4.12
C ILE A 200 19.60 6.37 -5.57
N LEU A 201 18.28 6.48 -5.82
CA LEU A 201 17.73 6.87 -7.12
C LEU A 201 16.41 7.60 -6.87
N SER A 202 16.35 8.87 -7.27
CA SER A 202 15.15 9.69 -7.16
C SER A 202 14.38 9.75 -8.49
N GLU A 203 13.06 9.97 -8.38
CA GLU A 203 12.16 10.09 -9.53
C GLU A 203 12.26 8.94 -10.55
N PRO A 204 12.18 7.67 -10.12
CA PRO A 204 12.37 6.56 -11.05
C PRO A 204 11.27 6.50 -12.12
N HIS A 205 11.67 6.09 -13.31
CA HIS A 205 10.80 5.82 -14.44
C HIS A 205 11.18 4.49 -15.09
N LEU A 206 10.17 3.75 -15.57
CA LEU A 206 10.36 2.45 -16.19
C LEU A 206 9.83 2.45 -17.62
N ASP A 207 10.69 2.02 -18.53
CA ASP A 207 10.36 1.73 -19.91
C ASP A 207 10.54 0.22 -20.15
N PHE A 208 9.49 -0.45 -20.60
CA PHE A 208 9.48 -1.89 -20.89
C PHE A 208 9.80 -2.20 -22.36
N GLY A 209 10.22 -1.19 -23.13
CA GLY A 209 10.58 -1.28 -24.53
C GLY A 209 9.38 -1.70 -25.37
N ARG A 210 9.47 -2.88 -25.99
CA ARG A 210 8.41 -3.41 -26.86
C ARG A 210 7.25 -4.09 -26.12
N ILE A 211 7.41 -4.37 -24.82
CA ILE A 211 6.36 -5.05 -24.06
C ILE A 211 5.35 -4.00 -23.62
N HIS A 212 4.11 -4.18 -24.03
CA HIS A 212 3.02 -3.32 -23.59
C HIS A 212 2.56 -3.76 -22.20
N VAL A 213 2.86 -2.92 -21.20
CA VAL A 213 2.50 -3.13 -19.79
C VAL A 213 1.33 -2.22 -19.42
N SER A 214 0.34 -2.76 -18.73
CA SER A 214 -0.80 -2.03 -18.17
C SER A 214 -1.06 -2.44 -16.71
N ASP A 215 -1.90 -1.69 -16.00
CA ASP A 215 -2.27 -1.96 -14.60
C ASP A 215 -1.05 -2.21 -13.69
N LEU A 216 -0.03 -1.36 -13.81
CA LEU A 216 1.22 -1.48 -13.07
C LEU A 216 1.09 -0.83 -11.68
N TYR A 217 1.39 -1.58 -10.62
CA TYR A 217 1.28 -1.14 -9.23
C TYR A 217 2.59 -1.31 -8.45
N PRO A 218 2.98 -0.30 -7.64
CA PRO A 218 2.27 0.97 -7.40
C PRO A 218 2.20 1.88 -8.64
N ALA A 219 1.10 2.63 -8.77
CA ALA A 219 0.83 3.47 -9.94
C ALA A 219 1.82 4.65 -10.05
N GLN A 220 2.28 5.16 -8.91
CA GLN A 220 3.39 6.10 -8.83
C GLN A 220 4.59 5.39 -8.21
N LEU A 221 5.74 5.44 -8.89
CA LEU A 221 6.96 4.82 -8.40
C LEU A 221 7.54 5.66 -7.25
N PRO A 222 7.82 5.05 -6.07
CA PRO A 222 8.56 5.71 -5.02
C PRO A 222 10.04 5.79 -5.38
N ASP A 223 10.77 6.68 -4.73
CA ASP A 223 12.24 6.66 -4.78
C ASP A 223 12.81 5.32 -4.30
N LEU A 224 13.99 4.96 -4.80
CA LEU A 224 14.70 3.78 -4.35
C LEU A 224 15.68 4.14 -3.23
N PHE A 225 15.64 3.33 -2.18
CA PHE A 225 16.50 3.47 -1.01
C PHE A 225 17.38 2.23 -0.82
N ARG A 226 18.58 2.41 -0.28
CA ARG A 226 19.50 1.29 -0.04
C ARG A 226 18.88 0.27 0.90
N GLY A 227 19.06 -1.02 0.56
CA GLY A 227 18.55 -2.12 1.37
C GLY A 227 17.03 -2.35 1.25
N THR A 228 16.32 -1.52 0.48
CA THR A 228 14.91 -1.73 0.17
C THR A 228 14.73 -2.46 -1.15
N GLN A 229 13.55 -3.05 -1.32
CA GLN A 229 13.13 -3.72 -2.54
C GLN A 229 11.83 -3.10 -3.04
N LEU A 230 11.81 -2.69 -4.30
CA LEU A 230 10.60 -2.25 -4.98
C LEU A 230 10.02 -3.42 -5.78
N LEU A 231 8.89 -3.96 -5.33
CA LEU A 231 8.14 -4.95 -6.07
C LEU A 231 7.09 -4.24 -6.93
N LEU A 232 7.02 -4.61 -8.21
CA LEU A 232 6.04 -4.12 -9.17
C LEU A 232 5.21 -5.27 -9.72
N ALA A 233 3.90 -5.12 -9.70
CA ALA A 233 2.95 -6.07 -10.27
C ALA A 233 2.15 -5.38 -11.38
N GLY A 234 2.13 -5.96 -12.57
CA GLY A 234 1.41 -5.40 -13.71
C GLY A 234 1.02 -6.48 -14.71
N ARG A 235 0.12 -6.13 -15.61
CA ARG A 235 -0.29 -6.97 -16.73
C ARG A 235 0.54 -6.63 -17.95
N TYR A 236 0.73 -7.59 -18.84
CA TYR A 236 1.35 -7.33 -20.13
C TYR A 236 0.68 -8.16 -21.23
N GLN A 237 0.83 -7.70 -22.46
CA GLN A 237 0.40 -8.40 -23.65
C GLN A 237 1.61 -8.72 -24.52
N ASN A 238 1.52 -9.80 -25.31
CA ASN A 238 2.55 -10.23 -26.26
C ASN A 238 3.92 -10.43 -25.60
N GLY A 239 4.11 -11.63 -25.02
CA GLY A 239 5.39 -12.02 -24.43
C GLY A 239 6.57 -11.97 -25.41
N GLY A 240 7.78 -12.01 -24.87
CA GLY A 240 9.02 -12.03 -25.63
C GLY A 240 10.20 -11.52 -24.81
N GLU A 241 11.37 -11.52 -25.43
CA GLU A 241 12.54 -10.83 -24.88
C GLU A 241 12.25 -9.33 -24.79
N ALA A 242 12.68 -8.70 -23.71
CA ALA A 242 12.51 -7.27 -23.47
C ALA A 242 13.78 -6.69 -22.86
N SER A 243 14.10 -5.47 -23.28
CA SER A 243 15.04 -4.61 -22.57
C SER A 243 14.22 -3.64 -21.74
N ILE A 244 14.30 -3.77 -20.42
CA ILE A 244 13.64 -2.89 -19.47
C ILE A 244 14.66 -1.84 -19.04
N THR A 245 14.31 -0.57 -19.21
CA THR A 245 15.14 0.55 -18.78
C THR A 245 14.54 1.19 -17.54
N LEU A 246 15.30 1.20 -16.45
CA LEU A 246 15.03 2.01 -15.28
C LEU A 246 15.85 3.29 -15.40
N SER A 247 15.18 4.44 -15.48
CA SER A 247 15.82 5.75 -15.38
C SER A 247 15.46 6.45 -14.08
N GLY A 248 16.26 7.42 -13.68
CA GLY A 248 16.03 8.27 -12.50
C GLY A 248 17.23 9.19 -12.28
N HIS A 249 17.26 9.93 -11.18
CA HIS A 249 18.32 10.89 -10.89
C HIS A 249 19.21 10.44 -9.75
N ILE A 250 20.52 10.65 -9.91
CA ILE A 250 21.55 10.44 -8.90
C ILE A 250 22.40 11.71 -8.87
N ASN A 251 22.37 12.46 -7.77
CA ASN A 251 23.05 13.76 -7.61
C ASN A 251 22.69 14.77 -8.74
N GLY A 252 21.43 14.81 -9.16
CA GLY A 252 20.96 15.66 -10.25
C GLY A 252 21.32 15.18 -11.66
N GLU A 253 22.10 14.10 -11.81
CA GLU A 253 22.37 13.48 -13.10
C GLU A 253 21.38 12.35 -13.39
N GLU A 254 20.82 12.33 -14.60
CA GLU A 254 20.04 11.19 -15.06
C GLU A 254 20.93 9.96 -15.18
N LYS A 255 20.53 8.85 -14.55
CA LYS A 255 21.13 7.53 -14.72
C LYS A 255 20.11 6.58 -15.34
N ARG A 256 20.60 5.72 -16.21
CA ARG A 256 19.83 4.65 -16.87
C ARG A 256 20.46 3.30 -16.58
N LEU A 257 19.63 2.36 -16.14
CA LEU A 257 19.98 0.98 -15.88
C LEU A 257 19.17 0.12 -16.84
N HIS A 258 19.85 -0.80 -17.52
CA HIS A 258 19.23 -1.68 -18.50
C HIS A 258 19.22 -3.10 -17.96
N TYR A 259 18.03 -3.70 -17.98
CA TYR A 259 17.80 -5.08 -17.59
C TYR A 259 17.25 -5.83 -18.79
N THR A 260 17.74 -7.04 -19.02
CA THR A 260 17.16 -7.93 -20.02
C THR A 260 16.33 -9.00 -19.33
N GLY A 261 15.16 -9.31 -19.90
CA GLY A 261 14.27 -10.31 -19.35
C GLY A 261 13.35 -10.89 -20.42
N ARG A 262 12.93 -12.12 -20.21
CA ARG A 262 11.93 -12.79 -21.05
C ARG A 262 10.57 -12.77 -20.36
N PHE A 263 9.59 -12.18 -21.02
CA PHE A 263 8.19 -12.25 -20.66
C PHE A 263 7.57 -13.46 -21.35
N LYS A 264 7.14 -14.49 -20.61
CA LYS A 264 6.54 -15.67 -21.23
C LYS A 264 5.09 -15.36 -21.68
N SER A 265 4.63 -15.96 -22.77
CA SER A 265 3.22 -15.81 -23.18
C SER A 265 2.27 -16.63 -22.31
N GLU A 266 2.77 -17.75 -21.78
CA GLU A 266 2.09 -18.64 -20.85
C GLU A 266 3.09 -18.99 -19.75
N GLU A 267 2.66 -18.89 -18.49
CA GLU A 267 3.48 -19.17 -17.31
C GLU A 267 2.62 -19.89 -16.27
N GLU A 268 2.96 -21.15 -15.99
CA GLU A 268 2.24 -21.99 -15.04
C GLU A 268 2.97 -22.12 -13.69
N GLU A 269 4.27 -21.82 -13.63
CA GLU A 269 5.07 -21.99 -12.40
C GLU A 269 4.81 -20.88 -11.37
N ASN A 270 4.32 -19.72 -11.81
CA ASN A 270 4.14 -18.54 -10.97
C ASN A 270 2.65 -18.15 -10.85
N ASP A 271 1.81 -19.13 -10.58
CA ASP A 271 0.35 -19.03 -10.43
C ASP A 271 -0.13 -18.08 -9.30
N PHE A 272 0.75 -17.75 -8.35
CA PHE A 272 0.50 -16.77 -7.30
C PHE A 272 0.54 -15.30 -7.80
N LEU A 273 1.22 -15.02 -8.92
CA LEU A 273 1.42 -13.66 -9.43
C LEU A 273 0.11 -12.94 -9.82
N PRO A 274 -0.84 -13.58 -10.53
CA PRO A 274 -2.14 -12.97 -10.82
C PRO A 274 -2.88 -12.53 -9.56
N ARG A 275 -2.88 -13.35 -8.49
CA ARG A 275 -3.55 -13.00 -7.23
C ARG A 275 -2.84 -11.89 -6.48
N LEU A 276 -1.50 -11.87 -6.50
CA LEU A 276 -0.72 -10.76 -5.95
C LEU A 276 -1.03 -9.44 -6.69
N TRP A 277 -1.06 -9.49 -8.02
CA TRP A 277 -1.45 -8.34 -8.84
C TRP A 277 -2.86 -7.86 -8.51
N ALA A 278 -3.83 -8.78 -8.46
CA ALA A 278 -5.23 -8.45 -8.16
C ALA A 278 -5.38 -7.85 -6.76
N THR A 279 -4.65 -8.35 -5.77
CA THR A 279 -4.64 -7.78 -4.39
C THR A 279 -4.18 -6.33 -4.40
N ARG A 280 -3.12 -6.02 -5.15
CA ARG A 280 -2.59 -4.65 -5.27
C ARG A 280 -3.54 -3.73 -6.04
N LYS A 281 -4.15 -4.23 -7.12
CA LYS A 281 -5.15 -3.50 -7.89
C LYS A 281 -6.38 -3.18 -7.05
N ILE A 282 -6.92 -4.17 -6.34
CA ILE A 282 -8.02 -3.98 -5.38
C ILE A 282 -7.62 -2.92 -4.34
N GLY A 283 -6.45 -3.03 -3.71
CA GLY A 283 -5.99 -2.01 -2.76
C GLY A 283 -5.92 -0.60 -3.37
N TYR A 284 -5.52 -0.48 -4.63
CA TYR A 284 -5.56 0.80 -5.36
C TYR A 284 -7.01 1.30 -5.57
N LEU A 285 -7.90 0.46 -6.11
CA LEU A 285 -9.31 0.83 -6.36
C LEU A 285 -10.05 1.19 -5.06
N MET A 286 -9.82 0.45 -3.99
CA MET A 286 -10.35 0.74 -2.65
C MET A 286 -9.87 2.10 -2.14
N SER A 287 -8.61 2.47 -2.44
CA SER A 287 -8.08 3.80 -2.13
C SER A 287 -8.79 4.90 -2.92
N GLU A 288 -9.08 4.67 -4.20
CA GLU A 288 -9.81 5.62 -5.04
C GLU A 288 -11.26 5.78 -4.56
N ILE A 289 -11.94 4.68 -4.24
CA ILE A 289 -13.30 4.70 -3.66
C ILE A 289 -13.31 5.45 -2.33
N ARG A 290 -12.33 5.17 -1.46
CA ARG A 290 -12.22 5.83 -0.15
C ARG A 290 -12.17 7.35 -0.28
N PHE A 291 -11.41 7.86 -1.25
CA PHE A 291 -11.20 9.29 -1.35
C PHE A 291 -12.11 10.02 -2.35
N GLY A 292 -12.63 9.32 -3.35
CA GLY A 292 -13.50 9.84 -4.40
C GLY A 292 -15.00 9.64 -4.09
N GLY A 293 -15.30 8.77 -3.13
CA GLY A 293 -16.64 8.23 -2.92
C GLY A 293 -16.85 6.95 -3.72
N GLU A 294 -17.94 6.24 -3.42
CA GLU A 294 -18.32 5.06 -4.18
C GLU A 294 -18.79 5.44 -5.58
N ASP A 295 -18.09 4.86 -6.56
CA ASP A 295 -18.43 4.91 -7.97
C ASP A 295 -18.78 3.48 -8.41
N GLU A 296 -19.85 3.33 -9.20
CA GLU A 296 -20.39 2.02 -9.59
C GLU A 296 -19.36 1.22 -10.39
N GLU A 297 -18.60 1.85 -11.29
CA GLU A 297 -17.60 1.17 -12.11
C GLU A 297 -16.42 0.66 -11.26
N LEU A 298 -15.94 1.50 -10.33
CA LEU A 298 -14.86 1.10 -9.41
C LEU A 298 -15.30 -0.04 -8.48
N VAL A 299 -16.51 0.04 -7.95
CA VAL A 299 -17.08 -0.99 -7.07
C VAL A 299 -17.23 -2.30 -7.84
N ASP A 300 -17.81 -2.28 -9.05
CA ASP A 300 -17.96 -3.46 -9.90
C ASP A 300 -16.61 -4.10 -10.26
N GLU A 301 -15.59 -3.30 -10.52
CA GLU A 301 -14.24 -3.82 -10.80
C GLU A 301 -13.64 -4.51 -9.56
N VAL A 302 -13.77 -3.91 -8.36
CA VAL A 302 -13.34 -4.55 -7.11
C VAL A 302 -14.04 -5.88 -6.92
N ILE A 303 -15.36 -5.92 -7.15
CA ILE A 303 -16.17 -7.13 -7.03
C ILE A 303 -15.70 -8.21 -7.99
N GLN A 304 -15.50 -7.85 -9.25
CA GLN A 304 -15.07 -8.78 -10.29
C GLN A 304 -13.72 -9.39 -9.94
N LEU A 305 -12.72 -8.57 -9.59
CA LEU A 305 -11.39 -9.03 -9.21
C LEU A 305 -11.43 -9.90 -7.96
N SER A 306 -12.21 -9.48 -6.96
CA SER A 306 -12.40 -10.24 -5.72
C SER A 306 -12.99 -11.63 -5.99
N LYS A 307 -14.01 -11.73 -6.85
CA LYS A 307 -14.63 -13.00 -7.26
C LYS A 307 -13.71 -13.85 -8.13
N GLU A 308 -12.91 -13.25 -9.00
CA GLU A 308 -11.99 -14.00 -9.87
C GLU A 308 -10.82 -14.60 -9.06
N TYR A 309 -10.25 -13.82 -8.15
CA TYR A 309 -9.02 -14.18 -7.44
C TYR A 309 -9.25 -14.64 -5.98
N GLY A 310 -10.50 -14.71 -5.53
CA GLY A 310 -10.86 -15.12 -4.17
C GLY A 310 -10.25 -14.20 -3.12
N ILE A 311 -10.35 -12.90 -3.34
CA ILE A 311 -9.84 -11.87 -2.44
C ILE A 311 -11.02 -11.31 -1.67
N ILE A 312 -10.94 -11.36 -0.34
CA ILE A 312 -11.98 -10.79 0.53
C ILE A 312 -11.90 -9.28 0.43
N THR A 313 -13.03 -8.67 0.10
CA THR A 313 -13.22 -7.23 0.15
C THR A 313 -14.58 -6.93 0.77
N PRO A 314 -14.81 -5.71 1.25
CA PRO A 314 -16.10 -5.30 1.84
C PRO A 314 -17.27 -5.47 0.87
N TYR A 315 -16.99 -5.30 -0.42
CA TYR A 315 -17.97 -5.43 -1.49
C TYR A 315 -18.30 -6.90 -1.78
N THR A 316 -17.36 -7.83 -1.61
CA THR A 316 -17.64 -9.27 -1.78
C THR A 316 -18.09 -9.99 -0.52
N SER A 317 -17.79 -9.49 0.68
CA SER A 317 -18.42 -9.95 1.93
C SER A 317 -19.95 -9.76 1.86
N PHE A 318 -20.41 -8.74 1.13
CA PHE A 318 -21.82 -8.44 0.89
C PHE A 318 -22.42 -9.17 -0.34
N LEU A 319 -21.70 -9.23 -1.48
CA LEU A 319 -22.18 -9.87 -2.73
C LEU A 319 -22.14 -11.39 -2.76
N ILE A 320 -21.69 -12.00 -1.68
CA ILE A 320 -22.03 -13.37 -1.38
C ILE A 320 -23.57 -13.52 -1.26
N LEU A 321 -24.34 -12.41 -1.10
CA LEU A 321 -25.70 -12.46 -0.57
C LEU A 321 -26.58 -11.27 -1.01
N GLU A 322 -26.90 -11.07 -2.30
CA GLU A 322 -28.03 -10.15 -2.64
C GLU A 322 -29.35 -10.91 -2.82
N LYS A 323 -29.31 -12.17 -3.25
CA LYS A 323 -30.49 -13.04 -3.38
C LYS A 323 -30.25 -14.34 -2.63
N ASP A 324 -31.30 -14.95 -2.05
CA ASP A 324 -31.20 -16.31 -1.48
C ASP A 324 -30.68 -17.33 -2.51
N ALA A 325 -30.94 -17.07 -3.80
CA ALA A 325 -30.38 -17.80 -4.93
C ALA A 325 -28.84 -17.70 -5.03
N ASP A 326 -28.22 -16.61 -4.56
CA ASP A 326 -26.75 -16.49 -4.50
C ASP A 326 -26.17 -17.40 -3.42
N PHE A 327 -26.89 -17.70 -2.34
CA PHE A 327 -26.44 -18.61 -1.29
C PHE A 327 -26.38 -20.06 -1.78
N GLU A 328 -27.41 -20.49 -2.51
CA GLU A 328 -27.41 -21.78 -3.21
C GLU A 328 -26.35 -21.77 -4.32
N HIS A 329 -26.31 -20.70 -5.13
CA HIS A 329 -25.35 -20.55 -6.22
C HIS A 329 -23.89 -20.39 -5.77
N TRP A 330 -23.58 -20.09 -4.51
CA TRP A 330 -22.21 -19.97 -3.99
C TRP A 330 -21.92 -20.90 -2.80
N GLY A 331 -22.88 -21.74 -2.40
CA GLY A 331 -22.86 -22.74 -1.28
C GLY A 331 -22.24 -22.25 0.02
N ILE A 332 -22.46 -20.98 0.31
CA ILE A 332 -22.11 -20.36 1.57
C ILE A 332 -23.24 -20.66 2.54
N SER A 333 -22.90 -21.20 3.71
CA SER A 333 -23.90 -21.54 4.72
C SER A 333 -24.78 -20.33 5.00
N GLN A 334 -26.10 -20.46 4.84
CA GLN A 334 -27.07 -19.43 5.21
C GLN A 334 -26.89 -18.94 6.66
N SER A 335 -26.24 -19.74 7.52
CA SER A 335 -25.92 -19.35 8.90
C SER A 335 -24.78 -18.34 9.04
N ALA A 336 -23.78 -18.32 8.13
CA ALA A 336 -22.63 -17.40 8.20
C ALA A 336 -22.91 -16.05 7.51
N ALA A 337 -24.00 -16.00 6.76
CA ALA A 337 -24.34 -14.91 5.88
C ALA A 337 -24.73 -13.58 6.56
N PRO A 338 -25.51 -13.59 7.66
CA PRO A 338 -25.80 -12.36 8.39
C PRO A 338 -24.51 -11.70 8.92
N GLU A 339 -23.58 -12.51 9.42
CA GLU A 339 -22.29 -12.04 9.95
C GLU A 339 -21.44 -11.41 8.84
N MET A 340 -21.26 -12.09 7.69
CA MET A 340 -20.49 -11.56 6.56
C MET A 340 -21.09 -10.26 5.97
N ARG A 341 -22.43 -10.15 5.89
CA ARG A 341 -23.10 -8.89 5.50
C ARG A 341 -22.79 -7.77 6.49
N SER A 342 -22.97 -8.04 7.79
CA SER A 342 -22.73 -7.04 8.83
C SER A 342 -21.28 -6.58 8.86
N GLU A 343 -20.33 -7.48 8.61
CA GLU A 343 -18.90 -7.18 8.54
C GLU A 343 -18.56 -6.35 7.29
N GLY A 344 -19.14 -6.69 6.14
CA GLY A 344 -19.00 -5.90 4.91
C GLY A 344 -19.58 -4.49 5.02
N GLU A 345 -20.77 -4.35 5.62
CA GLU A 345 -21.41 -3.06 5.88
C GLU A 345 -20.58 -2.20 6.86
N ARG A 346 -20.10 -2.80 7.94
CA ARG A 346 -19.22 -2.14 8.92
C ARG A 346 -17.96 -1.61 8.24
N TYR A 347 -17.30 -2.44 7.44
CA TYR A 347 -16.11 -1.99 6.72
C TYR A 347 -16.42 -0.90 5.69
N ARG A 348 -17.53 -0.97 4.95
CA ARG A 348 -17.93 0.13 4.04
C ARG A 348 -18.17 1.43 4.80
N SER A 349 -18.74 1.37 6.01
CA SER A 349 -18.82 2.53 6.90
C SER A 349 -17.43 3.03 7.24
N ALA A 350 -16.53 2.14 7.67
CA ALA A 350 -15.15 2.45 8.03
C ALA A 350 -14.35 3.12 6.90
N ILE A 351 -14.55 2.72 5.64
CA ILE A 351 -13.92 3.37 4.47
C ILE A 351 -14.38 4.83 4.34
N ARG A 352 -15.66 5.09 4.56
CA ARG A 352 -16.26 6.43 4.43
C ARG A 352 -15.91 7.32 5.62
N GLU A 353 -15.72 6.72 6.79
CA GLU A 353 -15.25 7.41 7.97
C GLU A 353 -13.81 7.89 7.79
N THR A 354 -13.51 9.05 8.38
CA THR A 354 -12.19 9.66 8.30
C THR A 354 -11.39 9.44 9.59
N ILE A 355 -12.05 9.17 10.71
CA ILE A 355 -11.49 9.13 12.07
C ILE A 355 -12.09 7.92 12.80
N GLY A 356 -11.42 7.43 13.83
CA GLY A 356 -11.88 6.32 14.66
C GLY A 356 -11.16 5.01 14.34
N GLU A 357 -11.28 4.05 15.25
CA GLU A 357 -10.58 2.76 15.18
C GLU A 357 -10.87 2.04 13.85
N GLU A 358 -12.12 2.04 13.41
CA GLU A 358 -12.53 1.39 12.17
C GLU A 358 -11.90 2.08 10.94
N ALA A 359 -11.89 3.42 10.89
CA ALA A 359 -11.26 4.16 9.81
C ALA A 359 -9.75 3.92 9.74
N VAL A 360 -9.07 3.85 10.91
CA VAL A 360 -7.64 3.51 10.99
C VAL A 360 -7.39 2.08 10.51
N SER A 361 -8.21 1.12 10.95
CA SER A 361 -8.11 -0.28 10.51
C SER A 361 -8.30 -0.41 9.00
N ALA A 362 -9.35 0.22 8.44
CA ALA A 362 -9.62 0.20 7.01
C ALA A 362 -8.48 0.83 6.19
N ALA A 363 -7.92 1.96 6.66
CA ALA A 363 -6.76 2.59 6.03
C ALA A 363 -5.53 1.66 6.04
N ALA A 364 -5.22 1.04 7.19
CA ALA A 364 -4.11 0.11 7.32
C ALA A 364 -4.27 -1.13 6.42
N ASP A 365 -5.47 -1.70 6.34
CA ASP A 365 -5.78 -2.83 5.47
C ASP A 365 -5.59 -2.50 3.98
N ILE A 366 -6.08 -1.33 3.54
CA ILE A 366 -5.90 -0.85 2.17
C ILE A 366 -4.40 -0.65 1.86
N ILE A 367 -3.63 -0.08 2.78
CA ILE A 367 -2.17 0.07 2.64
C ILE A 367 -1.49 -1.29 2.53
N SER A 368 -1.90 -2.25 3.36
CA SER A 368 -1.40 -3.63 3.32
C SER A 368 -1.69 -4.30 1.97
N MET A 369 -2.87 -4.12 1.40
CA MET A 369 -3.20 -4.63 0.05
C MET A 369 -2.33 -3.98 -1.04
N LYS A 370 -2.16 -2.65 -1.02
CA LYS A 370 -1.36 -1.90 -2.00
C LYS A 370 0.13 -2.28 -1.98
N THR A 371 0.65 -2.60 -0.80
CA THR A 371 2.08 -2.89 -0.58
C THR A 371 2.38 -4.38 -0.46
N SER A 372 1.36 -5.24 -0.60
CA SER A 372 1.52 -6.68 -0.40
C SER A 372 2.63 -7.26 -1.27
N ASN A 373 3.47 -8.10 -0.66
CA ASN A 373 4.53 -8.84 -1.34
C ASN A 373 4.28 -10.35 -1.30
N VAL A 374 3.18 -10.78 -0.67
CA VAL A 374 2.81 -12.18 -0.49
C VAL A 374 1.33 -12.37 -0.79
N VAL A 375 0.98 -13.55 -1.29
CA VAL A 375 -0.41 -13.96 -1.39
C VAL A 375 -0.82 -14.51 -0.03
N ARG A 376 -1.72 -13.80 0.67
CA ARG A 376 -2.29 -14.29 1.94
C ARG A 376 -3.50 -15.15 1.64
N ASP A 377 -3.48 -16.41 2.07
CA ASP A 377 -4.67 -17.24 2.02
C ASP A 377 -5.70 -16.79 3.05
N SER A 378 -6.80 -16.25 2.54
CA SER A 378 -8.00 -16.00 3.33
C SER A 378 -8.60 -17.36 3.70
N HIS A 379 -8.57 -17.73 4.99
CA HIS A 379 -9.14 -18.99 5.46
C HIS A 379 -10.67 -18.90 5.52
N ILE A 380 -11.33 -18.87 4.37
CA ILE A 380 -12.78 -19.05 4.28
C ILE A 380 -13.06 -20.53 4.03
N PRO A 381 -13.79 -21.24 4.91
CA PRO A 381 -14.09 -22.65 4.71
C PRO A 381 -14.78 -22.99 3.37
N ALA A 382 -15.48 -22.02 2.77
CA ALA A 382 -16.16 -22.11 1.48
C ALA A 382 -15.33 -21.65 0.26
N VAL A 383 -14.09 -21.21 0.45
CA VAL A 383 -13.17 -20.82 -0.63
C VAL A 383 -11.91 -21.65 -0.55
N LYS A 384 -11.49 -22.22 -1.68
CA LYS A 384 -10.21 -22.93 -1.81
C LYS A 384 -9.44 -22.41 -3.00
N HIS A 385 -8.12 -22.41 -2.86
CA HIS A 385 -7.23 -22.12 -3.98
C HIS A 385 -6.53 -23.41 -4.40
N ALA A 386 -6.39 -23.61 -5.71
CA ALA A 386 -5.44 -24.55 -6.26
C ALA A 386 -4.83 -23.93 -7.50
N HIS A 387 -3.52 -23.72 -7.41
CA HIS A 387 -2.75 -23.04 -8.44
C HIS A 387 -3.35 -21.68 -8.81
N ASP A 388 -3.64 -21.46 -10.08
CA ASP A 388 -4.18 -20.21 -10.63
C ASP A 388 -5.70 -20.06 -10.45
N LYS A 389 -6.35 -21.03 -9.79
CA LYS A 389 -7.81 -21.10 -9.67
C LYS A 389 -8.30 -20.90 -8.25
N THR A 390 -9.41 -20.19 -8.17
CA THR A 390 -10.23 -20.07 -6.97
C THR A 390 -11.47 -20.92 -7.13
N PHE A 391 -11.77 -21.75 -6.14
CA PHE A 391 -12.94 -22.61 -6.07
C PHE A 391 -13.84 -22.18 -4.93
N TYR A 392 -15.13 -22.14 -5.20
CA TYR A 392 -16.18 -21.81 -4.26
C TYR A 392 -17.04 -23.05 -4.01
N LEU A 393 -17.30 -23.41 -2.76
CA LEU A 393 -18.16 -24.56 -2.44
C LEU A 393 -19.63 -24.21 -2.72
N ARG A 394 -20.30 -24.88 -3.66
CA ARG A 394 -21.70 -24.64 -4.11
C ARG A 394 -22.51 -25.92 -4.07
N ASP A 395 -23.59 -25.98 -3.30
CA ASP A 395 -24.43 -27.18 -3.16
C ASP A 395 -23.63 -28.47 -2.92
N GLY A 396 -22.56 -28.39 -2.12
CA GLY A 396 -21.66 -29.52 -1.85
C GLY A 396 -20.64 -29.85 -2.96
N ILE A 397 -20.52 -29.01 -3.99
CA ILE A 397 -19.62 -29.16 -5.14
C ILE A 397 -18.69 -27.94 -5.22
N TRP A 398 -17.39 -28.14 -5.37
CA TRP A 398 -16.43 -27.05 -5.52
C TRP A 398 -16.46 -26.50 -6.94
N VAL A 399 -16.67 -25.21 -7.14
CA VAL A 399 -16.89 -24.61 -8.47
C VAL A 399 -15.86 -23.54 -8.74
N ASP A 400 -15.13 -23.69 -9.84
CA ASP A 400 -14.18 -22.71 -10.35
C ASP A 400 -14.84 -21.34 -10.53
N GLY A 401 -14.21 -20.28 -10.01
CA GLY A 401 -14.66 -18.90 -10.12
C GLY A 401 -14.79 -18.39 -11.56
N LYS A 402 -14.14 -19.04 -12.53
CA LYS A 402 -14.29 -18.77 -13.97
C LYS A 402 -15.53 -19.41 -14.59
N TYR A 403 -16.24 -20.29 -13.88
CA TYR A 403 -17.50 -20.84 -14.35
C TYR A 403 -18.55 -19.73 -14.56
N ARG A 404 -19.27 -19.82 -15.67
CA ARG A 404 -20.40 -18.95 -16.00
C ARG A 404 -21.60 -19.81 -16.37
N GLU A 405 -22.79 -19.38 -15.96
CA GLU A 405 -24.03 -20.09 -16.30
C GLU A 405 -24.20 -20.14 -17.82
N GLY A 406 -24.64 -21.30 -18.34
CA GLY A 406 -24.75 -21.54 -19.78
C GLY A 406 -23.49 -22.08 -20.46
N MET A 407 -22.33 -22.15 -19.77
CA MET A 407 -21.16 -22.86 -20.30
C MET A 407 -21.49 -24.34 -20.58
N LYS A 408 -21.07 -24.85 -21.75
CA LYS A 408 -21.24 -26.25 -22.10
C LYS A 408 -20.40 -27.12 -21.16
N MET A 409 -21.09 -27.92 -20.35
CA MET A 409 -20.51 -28.72 -19.27
C MET A 409 -20.49 -30.20 -19.62
N GLU A 410 -19.31 -30.82 -19.61
CA GLU A 410 -19.16 -32.27 -19.69
C GLU A 410 -19.22 -32.88 -18.29
N ARG A 411 -20.06 -33.90 -18.09
CA ARG A 411 -20.21 -34.59 -16.80
C ARG A 411 -19.40 -35.88 -16.79
N ILE A 412 -18.56 -36.06 -15.79
CA ILE A 412 -17.59 -37.16 -15.71
C ILE A 412 -17.61 -37.75 -14.31
N ALA A 413 -17.85 -39.05 -14.20
CA ALA A 413 -17.78 -39.73 -12.90
C ALA A 413 -16.31 -39.88 -12.45
N TYR A 414 -16.03 -39.56 -11.19
CA TYR A 414 -14.70 -39.68 -10.58
C TYR A 414 -14.19 -41.12 -10.68
N LEU A 415 -12.90 -41.30 -11.00
CA LEU A 415 -12.25 -42.61 -11.23
C LEU A 415 -12.89 -43.48 -12.34
N SER A 416 -13.75 -42.93 -13.20
CA SER A 416 -14.25 -43.66 -14.37
C SER A 416 -13.20 -43.80 -15.47
N LYS A 417 -13.41 -44.71 -16.43
CA LYS A 417 -12.57 -44.78 -17.64
C LYS A 417 -12.57 -43.49 -18.45
N ARG A 418 -13.61 -42.65 -18.33
CA ARG A 418 -13.64 -41.33 -18.98
C ARG A 418 -12.78 -40.33 -18.22
N PHE A 419 -12.80 -40.36 -16.90
CA PHE A 419 -11.96 -39.54 -16.02
C PHE A 419 -10.46 -39.76 -16.30
N PHE A 420 -10.00 -41.01 -16.36
CA PHE A 420 -8.58 -41.27 -16.66
C PHE A 420 -8.18 -40.81 -18.06
N ARG A 421 -9.04 -41.06 -19.07
CA ARG A 421 -8.82 -40.53 -20.43
C ARG A 421 -8.78 -39.00 -20.47
N LEU A 422 -9.60 -38.33 -19.66
CA LEU A 422 -9.56 -36.87 -19.55
C LEU A 422 -8.21 -36.41 -19.01
N LEU A 423 -7.69 -37.05 -17.95
CA LEU A 423 -6.39 -36.68 -17.37
C LEU A 423 -5.22 -36.96 -18.32
N GLU A 424 -5.36 -37.91 -19.24
CA GLU A 424 -4.37 -38.13 -20.31
C GLU A 424 -4.40 -36.99 -21.35
N THR A 425 -5.60 -36.48 -21.68
CA THR A 425 -5.77 -35.41 -22.68
C THR A 425 -5.60 -34.00 -22.12
N GLU A 426 -5.91 -33.81 -20.83
CA GLU A 426 -5.94 -32.54 -20.10
C GLU A 426 -5.20 -32.75 -18.76
N PRO A 427 -3.88 -32.98 -18.78
CA PRO A 427 -3.11 -33.31 -17.57
C PRO A 427 -3.14 -32.21 -16.52
N GLU A 428 -3.39 -30.95 -16.91
CA GLU A 428 -3.59 -29.84 -15.99
C GLU A 428 -4.72 -30.10 -14.99
N LEU A 429 -5.79 -30.82 -15.36
CA LEU A 429 -6.90 -31.09 -14.45
C LEU A 429 -6.48 -31.79 -13.15
N ALA A 430 -5.40 -32.58 -13.20
CA ALA A 430 -4.87 -33.28 -12.04
C ALA A 430 -4.54 -32.31 -10.88
N ARG A 431 -4.08 -31.10 -11.22
CA ARG A 431 -3.65 -30.09 -10.23
C ARG A 431 -4.83 -29.49 -9.47
N TYR A 432 -6.01 -29.43 -10.08
CA TYR A 432 -7.23 -28.91 -9.46
C TYR A 432 -8.01 -29.97 -8.69
N LEU A 433 -7.83 -31.25 -9.02
CA LEU A 433 -8.51 -32.36 -8.35
C LEU A 433 -8.03 -32.60 -6.91
N ALA A 434 -6.91 -31.98 -6.50
CA ALA A 434 -6.49 -31.93 -5.10
C ALA A 434 -7.48 -31.15 -4.20
N VAL A 435 -8.29 -30.25 -4.79
CA VAL A 435 -9.27 -29.41 -4.06
C VAL A 435 -10.40 -30.25 -3.48
N ALA A 436 -10.99 -31.11 -4.31
CA ALA A 436 -12.13 -31.97 -3.96
C ALA A 436 -12.45 -32.97 -5.09
N LYS A 437 -13.24 -34.00 -4.73
CA LYS A 437 -13.74 -35.01 -5.66
C LYS A 437 -15.04 -34.62 -6.38
N ASN A 438 -15.83 -33.75 -5.77
CA ASN A 438 -16.99 -33.10 -6.37
C ASN A 438 -16.60 -31.70 -6.78
N ILE A 439 -16.33 -31.49 -8.07
CA ILE A 439 -15.77 -30.24 -8.59
C ILE A 439 -16.33 -29.88 -9.98
N ILE A 440 -16.53 -28.60 -10.23
CA ILE A 440 -16.72 -28.00 -11.55
C ILE A 440 -15.48 -27.17 -11.85
N VAL A 441 -14.78 -27.49 -12.93
CA VAL A 441 -13.53 -26.81 -13.31
C VAL A 441 -13.58 -26.36 -14.77
N VAL A 442 -13.07 -25.15 -15.04
CA VAL A 442 -12.98 -24.59 -16.39
C VAL A 442 -11.53 -24.66 -16.86
N VAL A 443 -11.25 -25.35 -17.97
CA VAL A 443 -9.90 -25.42 -18.58
C VAL A 443 -10.00 -24.92 -20.01
N GLY A 444 -9.29 -23.83 -20.32
CA GLY A 444 -9.46 -23.10 -21.57
C GLY A 444 -10.92 -22.64 -21.76
N THR A 445 -11.59 -23.18 -22.78
CA THR A 445 -13.00 -22.93 -23.08
C THR A 445 -13.93 -24.07 -22.64
N HIS A 446 -13.39 -25.14 -22.06
CA HIS A 446 -14.14 -26.32 -21.65
C HIS A 446 -14.51 -26.29 -20.17
N CYS A 447 -15.70 -26.77 -19.83
CA CYS A 447 -16.17 -26.89 -18.46
C CYS A 447 -16.45 -28.36 -18.14
N TYR A 448 -15.85 -28.86 -17.05
CA TYR A 448 -15.98 -30.24 -16.61
C TYR A 448 -16.62 -30.28 -15.23
N ARG A 449 -17.66 -31.11 -15.06
CA ARG A 449 -18.25 -31.44 -13.76
C ARG A 449 -17.87 -32.87 -13.40
N ILE A 450 -17.04 -32.99 -12.37
CA ILE A 450 -16.54 -34.25 -11.83
C ILE A 450 -17.25 -34.50 -10.51
N THR A 451 -17.88 -35.65 -10.37
CA THR A 451 -18.59 -36.05 -9.14
C THR A 451 -18.31 -37.51 -8.81
N GLU A 452 -18.34 -37.86 -7.53
CA GLU A 452 -18.27 -39.26 -7.06
C GLU A 452 -19.39 -40.14 -7.64
#